data_AF-A0A1W9PAA4-F1
#
_entry.id   AF-A0A1W9PAA4-F1
#
_cell.length_a   1.000
_cell.length_b   1.000
_cell.length_c   1.000
_cell.angle_alpha   90.00
_cell.angle_beta   90.00
_cell.angle_gamma   90.00
#
_symmetry.space_group_name_H-M   'P 1'
#
loop_
_entity.id
_entity.type
_entity.pdbx_description
1 polymer ?
#
loop_
_entity_poly.entity_id
_entity_poly.type
_entity_poly.pdbx_seq_one_letter_code
_entity_poly.pdbx_strand_id
1 'polypeptide(L)' 'MMNDILLGCIQCGRCTGGCPVAARSALNIRKIIYGNLVKIKQNTKDLGIWECTTCSTCAIRCPKGLKVFLSLVIHGEG' A
#
# COMPACT_ATOMS: atom_id res chain seq x y z
N MET A 1 1.17 15.22 10.21
CA MET A 1 -0.29 15.02 10.10
C MET A 1 -0.53 13.53 9.97
N MET A 2 -1.18 12.93 10.96
CA MET A 2 -1.38 11.48 11.08
C MET A 2 -2.43 11.05 10.06
N ASN A 3 -2.06 10.20 9.09
CA ASN A 3 -3.05 9.59 8.19
C ASN A 3 -3.69 8.39 8.90
N ASP A 4 -4.67 8.66 9.78
CA ASP A 4 -5.48 7.66 10.50
C ASP A 4 -6.27 6.74 9.57
N ILE A 5 -6.30 7.03 8.27
CA ILE A 5 -6.96 6.25 7.21
C ILE A 5 -6.52 4.78 7.23
N LEU A 6 -5.31 4.45 7.69
CA LEU A 6 -4.81 3.07 7.68
C LEU A 6 -5.23 2.25 8.91
N LEU A 7 -5.68 2.86 10.01
CA LEU A 7 -5.97 2.18 11.29
C LEU A 7 -7.02 1.07 11.16
N GLY A 8 -7.92 1.17 10.18
CA GLY A 8 -8.92 0.14 9.89
C GLY A 8 -8.40 -1.09 9.16
N CYS A 9 -7.10 -1.19 8.85
CA CYS A 9 -6.56 -2.29 8.05
C CYS A 9 -6.47 -3.60 8.83
N ILE A 10 -7.12 -4.63 8.30
CA ILE A 10 -7.13 -6.00 8.87
C ILE A 10 -6.10 -6.94 8.23
N GLN A 11 -5.13 -6.43 7.47
CA GLN A 11 -4.06 -7.21 6.83
C GLN A 11 -4.53 -8.36 5.88
N CYS A 12 -5.75 -8.26 5.33
CA CYS A 12 -6.34 -9.30 4.48
C CYS A 12 -5.63 -9.57 3.14
N GLY A 13 -4.71 -8.70 2.70
CA GLY A 13 -3.91 -8.91 1.49
C GLY A 13 -4.62 -8.70 0.14
N ARG A 14 -5.93 -8.39 0.10
CA ARG A 14 -6.66 -8.14 -1.15
C ARG A 14 -6.08 -6.99 -1.99
N CYS A 15 -5.47 -6.01 -1.34
CA CYS A 15 -4.78 -4.92 -2.02
C CYS A 15 -3.58 -5.43 -2.84
N THR A 16 -2.72 -6.27 -2.26
CA THR A 16 -1.58 -6.89 -2.96
C THR A 16 -2.06 -7.90 -4.00
N GLY A 17 -2.92 -8.85 -3.62
CA GLY A 17 -3.40 -9.89 -4.53
C GLY A 17 -4.26 -9.36 -5.68
N GLY A 18 -4.91 -8.21 -5.50
CA GLY A 18 -5.70 -7.58 -6.53
C GLY A 18 -4.91 -6.64 -7.45
N CYS A 19 -3.66 -6.33 -7.12
CA CYS A 19 -2.87 -5.37 -7.87
C CYS A 19 -2.37 -5.99 -9.19
N PRO A 20 -2.57 -5.34 -10.36
CA PRO A 20 -2.19 -5.91 -11.65
C PRO A 20 -0.67 -6.05 -11.84
N VAL A 21 0.13 -5.24 -11.12
CA VAL A 21 1.60 -5.30 -11.20
C VAL A 21 2.22 -6.17 -10.12
N ALA A 22 1.61 -6.29 -8.93
CA ALA A 22 2.20 -7.00 -7.78
C ALA A 22 2.56 -8.47 -8.05
N ALA A 23 1.89 -9.12 -9.01
CA ALA A 23 2.21 -10.48 -9.41
C ALA A 23 3.54 -10.61 -10.17
N ARG A 24 4.09 -9.51 -10.69
CA ARG A 24 5.30 -9.46 -11.52
C ARG A 24 6.34 -8.47 -10.99
N SER A 25 6.15 -7.97 -9.77
CA SER A 25 6.97 -6.93 -9.16
C SER A 25 7.27 -7.20 -7.69
N ALA A 26 8.16 -6.39 -7.10
CA ALA A 26 8.36 -6.39 -5.65
C ALA A 26 7.21 -5.71 -4.89
N LEU A 27 6.23 -5.14 -5.60
CA LEU A 27 5.16 -4.33 -5.01
C LEU A 27 4.35 -5.12 -3.98
N ASN A 28 4.49 -4.75 -2.71
CA ASN A 28 3.74 -5.38 -1.63
C ASN A 28 2.98 -4.35 -0.78
N ILE A 29 1.80 -3.97 -1.29
CA ILE A 29 0.92 -2.98 -0.67
C ILE A 29 0.58 -3.33 0.79
N ARG A 30 0.26 -4.60 1.08
CA ARG A 30 -0.01 -5.07 2.45
C ARG A 30 1.16 -4.78 3.39
N LYS A 31 2.40 -5.14 3.00
CA LYS A 31 3.59 -4.90 3.81
C LYS A 31 3.82 -3.40 4.05
N ILE A 32 3.61 -2.57 3.03
CA ILE A 32 3.79 -1.13 3.20
C ILE A 32 2.76 -0.54 4.18
N ILE A 33 1.48 -0.93 4.06
CA ILE A 33 0.45 -0.51 5.05
C ILE A 33 0.85 -0.96 6.45
N TYR A 34 1.29 -2.22 6.60
CA TYR A 34 1.72 -2.74 7.89
C TYR A 34 2.87 -1.91 8.47
N GLY A 35 3.91 -1.63 7.69
CA GLY A 35 5.06 -0.82 8.12
C GLY A 35 4.65 0.57 8.62
N ASN A 36 3.70 1.21 7.93
CA ASN A 36 3.14 2.49 8.35
C ASN A 36 2.38 2.38 9.68
N LEU A 37 1.58 1.32 9.88
CA LEU A 37 0.82 1.10 11.10
C LEU A 37 1.70 0.85 12.32
N VAL A 38 2.75 0.05 12.16
CA VAL A 38 3.66 -0.30 13.25
C VAL A 38 4.84 0.67 13.38
N LYS A 39 4.85 1.76 12.59
CA LYS A 39 5.91 2.79 12.56
C LYS A 39 7.31 2.22 12.31
N ILE A 40 7.41 1.12 11.58
CA ILE A 40 8.69 0.54 11.15
C ILE A 40 9.08 1.19 9.82
N LYS A 41 10.23 1.84 9.80
CA LYS A 41 10.84 2.27 8.53
C LYS A 41 11.18 1.04 7.70
N GLN A 42 10.45 0.86 6.62
CA GLN A 42 10.75 -0.14 5.61
C GLN A 42 11.42 0.56 4.43
N ASN A 43 12.43 -0.08 3.84
CA ASN A 43 13.01 0.41 2.60
C ASN A 43 11.97 0.26 1.49
N THR A 44 11.45 1.39 1.01
CA THR A 44 10.35 1.42 0.05
C THR A 44 10.75 0.87 -1.33
N LYS A 45 12.05 0.87 -1.65
CA LYS A 45 12.60 0.21 -2.84
C LYS A 45 12.39 -1.31 -2.80
N ASP A 46 12.64 -1.93 -1.64
CA ASP A 46 12.52 -3.39 -1.47
C ASP A 46 11.06 -3.87 -1.53
N LEU A 47 10.12 -2.92 -1.41
CA LEU A 47 8.68 -3.17 -1.48
C LEU A 47 8.06 -2.74 -2.81
N GLY A 48 8.89 -2.43 -3.81
CA GLY A 48 8.46 -2.11 -5.17
C GLY A 48 7.49 -0.92 -5.27
N ILE A 49 7.54 0.04 -4.33
CA ILE A 49 6.54 1.12 -4.26
C ILE A 49 6.43 1.92 -5.57
N TRP A 50 7.58 2.08 -6.23
CA TRP A 50 7.77 2.82 -7.47
C TRP A 50 7.13 2.14 -8.69
N GLU A 51 6.77 0.87 -8.56
CA GLU A 51 6.12 0.09 -9.61
C GLU A 51 4.60 0.29 -9.61
N CYS A 52 4.07 1.05 -8.64
CA CYS A 52 2.64 1.36 -8.54
C CYS A 52 2.18 2.22 -9.73
N THR A 53 1.25 1.67 -10.52
CA THR A 53 0.67 2.33 -11.71
C THR A 53 -0.52 3.24 -11.42
N THR A 54 -0.74 3.58 -10.14
CA THR A 54 -1.86 4.43 -9.70
C THR A 54 -3.28 3.99 -10.08
N CYS A 55 -3.45 2.73 -10.52
CA CYS A 55 -4.71 2.18 -11.04
C CYS A 55 -5.88 2.06 -10.04
N SER A 56 -5.70 2.40 -8.77
CA SER A 56 -6.75 2.40 -7.72
C SER A 56 -7.41 1.04 -7.37
N THR A 57 -7.03 -0.07 -8.01
CA THR A 57 -7.60 -1.41 -7.75
C THR A 57 -7.56 -1.81 -6.27
N CYS A 58 -6.49 -1.44 -5.56
CA CYS A 58 -6.33 -1.74 -4.14
C CYS A 58 -7.38 -1.05 -3.25
N ALA A 59 -7.81 0.16 -3.61
CA ALA A 59 -8.85 0.90 -2.90
C ALA A 59 -10.24 0.30 -3.17
N ILE A 60 -10.54 0.00 -4.43
CA ILE A 60 -11.84 -0.59 -4.85
C ILE A 60 -12.07 -1.95 -4.18
N ARG A 61 -11.03 -2.78 -4.09
CA ARG A 61 -11.14 -4.14 -3.54
C ARG A 61 -10.99 -4.21 -2.01
N CYS A 62 -10.75 -3.08 -1.33
CA CYS A 62 -10.57 -3.08 0.11
C CYS A 62 -11.90 -3.35 0.83
N PRO A 63 -12.03 -4.43 1.61
CA PRO A 63 -13.28 -4.73 2.34
C PRO A 63 -13.56 -3.73 3.47
N LYS A 64 -12.56 -2.93 3.85
CA LYS A 64 -12.64 -1.87 4.85
C LYS A 64 -12.75 -0.47 4.22
N GLY A 65 -12.82 -0.37 2.90
CA GLY A 65 -12.95 0.91 2.18
C GLY A 65 -11.73 1.84 2.30
N LEU A 66 -10.54 1.29 2.62
CA LEU A 66 -9.35 2.12 2.84
C LEU A 66 -8.81 2.68 1.53
N LYS A 67 -8.56 3.99 1.49
CA LYS A 67 -7.95 4.69 0.35
C LYS A 67 -6.42 4.58 0.38
N VAL A 68 -5.93 3.35 0.18
CA VAL A 68 -4.49 3.00 0.26
C VAL A 68 -3.62 3.75 -0.76
N PHE A 69 -4.21 4.13 -1.90
CA PHE A 69 -3.53 4.73 -3.03
C PHE A 69 -2.68 5.96 -2.67
N LEU A 70 -3.21 6.85 -1.83
CA LEU A 70 -2.65 8.18 -1.63
C LEU A 70 -1.41 8.19 -0.72
N SER A 71 -1.34 7.28 0.26
CA SER A 71 -0.25 7.30 1.25
C SER A 71 1.07 6.73 0.73
N LEU A 72 1.04 5.96 -0.37
CA LEU A 72 2.23 5.28 -0.89
C LEU A 72 3.03 6.14 -1.86
N VAL A 73 2.34 6.94 -2.68
CA VAL A 73 2.99 7.71 -3.75
C VAL A 73 3.50 9.07 -3.25
N ILE A 74 2.79 9.71 -2.31
CA ILE A 74 3.15 11.06 -1.83
C ILE A 74 4.44 11.08 -0.97
N HIS A 75 4.85 9.94 -0.41
CA HIS A 75 6.16 9.82 0.27
C HIS A 75 7.26 9.25 -0.63
N GLY A 76 6.97 9.08 -1.93
CA GLY A 76 7.92 8.76 -2.99
C GLY A 76 8.31 10.00 -3.79
N GLU A 77 8.33 11.19 -3.19
CA GLU A 77 9.15 12.27 -3.73
C GLU A 77 10.45 12.28 -2.93
N GLY A 78 11.57 12.38 -3.64
CA GLY A 78 12.91 12.39 -3.07
C GLY A 78 13.15 13.54 -2.09
#